data_AF-L0DLY0-F1
#
_entry.id   AF-L0DLY0-F1
#
_cell.length_a   1.000
_cell.length_b   1.000
_cell.length_c   1.000
_cell.angle_alpha   90.00
_cell.angle_beta   90.00
_cell.angle_gamma   90.00
#
_symmetry.space_group_name_H-M   'P 1'
#
loop_
_entity.id
_entity.type
_entity.pdbx_description
1 polymer ?
#
loop_
_entity_poly.entity_id
_entity_poly.type
_entity_poly.pdbx_seq_one_letter_code
_entity_poly.pdbx_strand_id
1 'polypeptide(L)'
;MHDDNPYAAPEFSAPSDSKFLDQAFDSPDDEGCWRAGRFLVLTKKASLPDRCIKCNLPANHYRLTRKLYWHPPVWYLTLLISPLLYIIVGGFVRYSAKIKVGLCPRHRTRRLRVLTSA
;
A
#
# COMPACT_ATOMS: atom_id res chain seq x y z
N MET A 1 46.90 -22.51 -24.29
CA MET A 1 45.73 -21.85 -24.90
C MET A 1 45.23 -20.89 -23.84
N HIS A 2 45.56 -19.62 -23.98
CA HIS A 2 45.23 -18.61 -22.97
C HIS A 2 43.77 -18.18 -23.16
N ASP A 3 42.91 -18.51 -22.20
CA ASP A 3 41.55 -17.97 -22.10
C ASP A 3 41.59 -16.55 -21.50
N ASP A 4 42.35 -15.67 -22.17
CA ASP A 4 42.33 -14.24 -21.87
C ASP A 4 41.04 -13.67 -22.46
N ASN A 5 39.92 -13.82 -21.73
CA ASN A 5 38.65 -13.21 -22.10
C ASN A 5 38.72 -11.69 -21.82
N PRO A 6 38.89 -10.83 -22.85
CA PRO A 6 39.04 -9.38 -22.64
C PRO A 6 37.73 -8.71 -22.17
N TYR A 7 36.63 -9.46 -22.12
CA TYR A 7 35.32 -9.04 -21.63
C TYR A 7 34.94 -9.71 -20.30
N ALA A 8 35.89 -10.36 -19.60
CA ALA A 8 35.63 -10.83 -18.25
C ALA A 8 35.24 -9.64 -17.37
N ALA A 9 34.05 -9.69 -16.78
CA ALA A 9 33.65 -8.69 -15.80
C ALA A 9 34.66 -8.73 -14.63
N PRO A 10 35.05 -7.57 -14.06
CA PRO A 10 35.90 -7.55 -12.89
C PRO A 10 35.26 -8.40 -11.80
N GLU A 11 36.07 -9.21 -11.11
CA GLU A 11 35.58 -10.07 -10.03
C GLU A 11 34.93 -9.20 -8.94
N PHE A 12 33.59 -9.18 -8.94
CA PHE A 12 32.82 -8.53 -7.89
C PHE A 12 32.75 -9.51 -6.71
N SER A 13 33.61 -9.30 -5.71
CA SER A 13 33.48 -9.97 -4.42
C SER A 13 32.25 -9.40 -3.71
N ALA A 14 31.07 -9.95 -3.97
CA ALA A 14 29.90 -9.69 -3.16
C ALA A 14 30.26 -10.05 -1.70
N PRO A 15 30.09 -9.14 -0.72
CA PRO A 15 30.23 -9.51 0.68
C PRO A 15 29.33 -10.72 0.95
N SER A 16 29.91 -11.84 1.38
CA SER A 16 29.18 -13.09 1.65
C SER A 16 28.27 -13.00 2.88
N ASP A 17 28.08 -11.79 3.42
CA ASP A 17 27.09 -11.49 4.43
C ASP A 17 25.71 -11.55 3.78
N SER A 18 25.19 -12.78 3.69
CA SER A 18 23.80 -13.11 3.30
C SER A 18 22.75 -12.35 4.11
N LYS A 19 23.15 -11.66 5.18
CA LYS A 19 22.37 -10.66 5.91
C LYS A 19 21.76 -9.54 5.05
N PHE A 20 22.19 -9.31 3.81
CA PHE A 20 21.54 -8.32 2.95
C PHE A 20 20.42 -8.89 2.06
N LEU A 21 20.42 -10.20 1.76
CA LEU A 21 19.38 -10.84 0.95
C LEU A 21 18.22 -11.35 1.80
N ASP A 22 18.50 -11.76 3.05
CA ASP A 22 17.49 -12.36 3.92
C ASP A 22 16.70 -11.30 4.73
N GLN A 23 17.26 -10.11 4.93
CA GLN A 23 16.72 -9.11 5.86
C GLN A 23 15.72 -8.12 5.24
N ALA A 24 15.45 -8.21 3.94
CA ALA A 24 14.60 -7.25 3.24
C ALA A 24 13.14 -7.70 3.05
N PHE A 25 12.82 -8.98 3.30
CA PHE A 25 11.49 -9.52 3.04
C PHE A 25 10.86 -10.36 4.18
N ASP A 26 11.64 -10.83 5.16
CA ASP A 26 11.14 -11.65 6.28
C ASP A 26 11.17 -10.88 7.62
N SER A 27 10.48 -9.74 7.71
CA SER A 27 9.97 -9.29 9.00
C SER A 27 8.54 -9.86 9.19
N PRO A 28 8.32 -10.82 10.11
CA PRO A 28 7.00 -11.41 10.36
C PRO A 28 5.98 -10.40 10.95
N ASP A 29 6.39 -9.15 11.14
CA ASP A 29 5.59 -8.06 11.69
C ASP A 29 5.04 -7.10 10.60
N ASP A 30 5.51 -7.21 9.35
CA ASP A 30 5.11 -6.39 8.19
C ASP A 30 4.36 -7.20 7.09
N GLU A 31 3.91 -8.41 7.43
CA GLU A 31 3.25 -9.35 6.52
C GLU A 31 1.89 -8.83 6.03
N GLY A 32 1.94 -8.16 4.88
CA GLY A 32 0.74 -7.84 4.12
C GLY A 32 0.73 -6.48 3.48
N CYS A 33 1.82 -5.72 3.49
CA CYS A 33 1.93 -4.48 2.73
C CYS A 33 3.12 -4.58 1.76
N TRP A 34 2.88 -4.56 0.46
CA TRP A 34 3.94 -4.62 -0.55
C TRP A 34 3.64 -3.72 -1.74
N ARG A 35 4.69 -3.37 -2.49
CA ARG A 35 4.56 -2.62 -3.74
C ARG A 35 4.46 -3.57 -4.93
N ALA A 36 3.37 -3.50 -5.67
CA ALA A 36 3.18 -4.17 -6.95
C ALA A 36 3.18 -3.11 -8.08
N GLY A 37 4.36 -2.79 -8.61
CA GLY A 37 4.52 -1.77 -9.65
C GLY A 37 4.07 -0.39 -9.17
N ARG A 38 3.00 0.14 -9.78
CA ARG A 38 2.37 1.43 -9.39
C ARG A 38 1.37 1.30 -8.24
N PHE A 39 1.10 0.09 -7.77
CA PHE A 39 0.13 -0.18 -6.70
C PHE A 39 0.84 -0.47 -5.38
N LEU A 40 0.28 0.04 -4.29
CA LEU A 40 0.58 -0.41 -2.94
C LEU A 40 -0.53 -1.37 -2.54
N VAL A 41 -0.19 -2.65 -2.38
CA VAL A 41 -1.13 -3.71 -2.03
C VAL A 41 -1.07 -3.95 -0.54
N LEU A 42 -2.24 -4.00 0.09
CA LEU A 42 -2.38 -4.19 1.53
C LEU A 42 -3.39 -5.29 1.83
N THR A 43 -3.04 -6.19 2.75
CA THR A 43 -4.01 -7.09 3.36
C THR A 43 -4.92 -6.28 4.29
N LYS A 44 -6.13 -6.80 4.55
CA LYS A 44 -7.15 -6.10 5.33
C LYS A 44 -6.71 -5.69 6.74
N LYS A 45 -5.72 -6.38 7.30
CA LYS A 45 -5.18 -6.16 8.65
C LYS A 45 -3.76 -5.58 8.66
N ALA A 46 -3.15 -5.34 7.49
CA ALA A 46 -1.79 -4.81 7.41
C ALA A 46 -1.68 -3.44 8.10
N SER A 47 -0.57 -3.26 8.82
CA SER A 47 -0.16 -1.95 9.32
C SER A 47 0.73 -1.29 8.28
N LEU A 48 0.52 0.00 8.03
CA LEU A 48 1.46 0.76 7.20
C LEU A 48 2.67 1.20 8.04
N PRO A 49 3.86 1.29 7.41
CA PRO A 49 5.04 1.88 8.05
C PRO A 49 4.79 3.36 8.39
N ASP A 50 5.63 3.95 9.24
CA ASP A 50 5.53 5.37 9.64
C ASP A 50 5.99 6.34 8.54
N ARG A 51 5.39 6.20 7.36
CA ARG A 51 5.68 6.98 6.16
C ARG A 51 4.40 7.63 5.66
N CYS A 52 4.55 8.82 5.12
CA CYS A 52 3.44 9.55 4.52
C CYS A 52 3.01 8.88 3.21
N ILE A 53 1.74 8.49 3.10
CA ILE A 53 1.22 7.83 1.89
C ILE A 53 1.26 8.71 0.63
N LYS A 54 1.44 10.04 0.77
CA LYS A 54 1.48 10.98 -0.36
C LYS A 54 2.88 11.27 -0.88
N CYS A 55 3.87 11.40 0.01
CA CYS A 55 5.22 11.85 -0.35
C CYS A 55 6.34 11.04 0.28
N ASN A 56 6.02 9.96 1.00
CA ASN A 56 6.97 9.06 1.65
C ASN A 56 7.88 9.69 2.73
N LEU A 57 7.67 10.97 3.09
CA LEU A 57 8.32 11.60 4.25
C LEU A 57 7.86 10.95 5.56
N PRO A 58 8.66 11.01 6.65
CA PRO A 58 8.26 10.48 7.94
C PRO A 58 6.92 11.08 8.40
N ALA A 59 6.04 10.22 8.92
CA ALA A 59 4.72 10.63 9.41
C ALA A 59 4.75 11.08 10.87
N ASN A 60 5.90 10.97 11.56
CA ASN A 60 6.10 11.35 12.96
C ASN A 60 5.05 10.70 13.86
N HIS A 61 4.83 9.40 13.68
CA HIS A 61 3.85 8.57 14.39
C HIS A 61 2.38 8.98 14.23
N TYR A 62 2.07 9.96 13.36
CA TYR A 62 0.69 10.35 13.11
C TYR A 62 0.00 9.33 12.19
N ARG A 63 -1.07 8.69 12.70
CA ARG A 63 -1.89 7.74 11.95
C ARG A 63 -3.33 8.22 11.78
N LEU A 64 -3.79 8.26 10.54
CA LEU A 64 -5.16 8.56 10.17
C LEU A 64 -5.95 7.27 9.89
N THR A 65 -6.96 6.99 10.70
CA THR A 65 -7.85 5.85 10.50
C THR A 65 -8.90 6.17 9.43
N ARG A 66 -9.00 5.31 8.40
CA ARG A 66 -10.03 5.39 7.35
C ARG A 66 -10.65 4.03 7.09
N LYS A 67 -11.97 4.03 6.85
CA LYS A 67 -12.70 2.85 6.39
C LYS A 67 -12.89 2.98 4.89
N LEU A 68 -12.18 2.14 4.14
CA LEU A 68 -12.34 1.99 2.71
C LEU A 68 -13.46 1.01 2.42
N TYR A 69 -14.14 1.24 1.31
CA TYR A 69 -15.24 0.43 0.86
C TYR A 69 -15.07 0.14 -0.61
N TRP A 70 -15.29 -1.11 -0.98
CA TRP A 70 -15.21 -1.57 -2.36
C TRP A 70 -16.49 -2.32 -2.71
N HIS A 71 -17.02 -2.00 -3.88
CA HIS A 71 -18.19 -2.65 -4.46
C HIS A 71 -17.75 -3.35 -5.75
N PRO A 72 -17.98 -4.66 -5.89
CA PRO A 72 -17.70 -5.34 -7.14
C PRO A 72 -18.57 -4.75 -8.27
N PRO A 73 -17.99 -4.48 -9.46
CA PRO A 73 -18.70 -3.79 -10.55
C PRO A 73 -19.89 -4.59 -11.11
N VAL A 74 -19.89 -5.92 -10.95
CA VAL A 74 -20.99 -6.81 -11.36
C VAL A 74 -22.35 -6.36 -10.78
N TRP A 75 -22.37 -5.80 -9.58
CA TRP A 75 -23.61 -5.43 -8.91
C TRP A 75 -24.27 -4.19 -9.51
N TYR A 76 -23.59 -3.39 -10.33
CA TYR A 76 -24.23 -2.28 -11.03
C TYR A 76 -25.29 -2.75 -12.03
N LEU A 77 -25.26 -4.01 -12.48
CA LEU A 77 -26.33 -4.58 -13.30
C LEU A 77 -27.69 -4.60 -12.58
N THR A 78 -27.68 -4.73 -11.24
CA THR A 78 -28.93 -4.72 -10.46
C THR A 78 -29.65 -3.37 -10.49
N LEU A 79 -28.92 -2.29 -10.81
CA LEU A 79 -29.51 -0.95 -10.98
C LEU A 79 -30.46 -0.88 -12.18
N LEU A 80 -30.20 -1.67 -13.24
CA LEU A 80 -31.06 -1.72 -14.43
C LEU A 80 -32.41 -2.39 -14.16
N ILE A 81 -32.46 -3.29 -13.18
CA ILE A 81 -33.68 -3.99 -12.79
C ILE A 81 -34.49 -3.11 -11.84
N SER A 82 -33.86 -2.65 -10.75
CA SER A 82 -34.50 -1.74 -9.81
C SER A 82 -33.46 -1.06 -8.91
N PRO A 83 -33.57 0.27 -8.69
CA PRO A 83 -32.70 0.98 -7.76
C PRO A 83 -32.86 0.48 -6.31
N LEU A 84 -34.04 -0.03 -5.93
CA LEU A 84 -34.27 -0.57 -4.59
C LEU A 84 -33.50 -1.88 -4.37
N LEU A 85 -33.50 -2.77 -5.36
CA LEU A 85 -32.71 -4.01 -5.32
C LEU A 85 -31.22 -3.72 -5.20
N TYR A 86 -30.72 -2.72 -5.94
CA TYR A 86 -29.33 -2.31 -5.86
C TYR A 86 -28.91 -1.88 -4.46
N ILE A 87 -29.75 -1.10 -3.75
CA ILE A 87 -29.44 -0.66 -2.38
C ILE A 87 -29.34 -1.85 -1.42
N ILE A 88 -30.29 -2.78 -1.49
CA ILE A 88 -30.33 -3.97 -0.63
C ILE A 88 -29.09 -4.83 -0.87
N VAL A 89 -28.86 -5.21 -2.13
CA VAL A 89 -27.74 -6.07 -2.52
C VAL A 89 -26.40 -5.38 -2.24
N GLY A 90 -26.30 -4.09 -2.52
CA GLY A 90 -25.13 -3.26 -2.25
C GLY A 90 -24.78 -3.19 -0.76
N GLY A 91 -25.77 -3.28 0.14
CA GLY A 91 -25.54 -3.37 1.58
C GLY A 91 -24.83 -4.66 2.00
N PHE A 92 -25.21 -5.80 1.41
CA PHE A 92 -24.67 -7.11 1.76
C PHE A 92 -23.31 -7.40 1.12
N VAL A 93 -23.12 -7.04 -0.14
CA VAL A 93 -21.91 -7.46 -0.90
C VAL A 93 -20.73 -6.49 -0.75
N ARG A 94 -20.92 -5.42 0.01
CA ARG A 94 -19.88 -4.41 0.22
C ARG A 94 -18.70 -4.97 1.00
N TYR A 95 -17.52 -4.95 0.38
CA TYR A 95 -16.28 -5.19 1.10
C TYR A 95 -15.87 -3.92 1.83
N SER A 96 -15.44 -4.08 3.09
CA SER A 96 -14.89 -2.97 3.87
C SER A 96 -13.55 -3.33 4.50
N ALA A 97 -12.65 -2.36 4.52
CA ALA A 97 -11.33 -2.46 5.13
C ALA A 97 -11.07 -1.21 5.98
N LYS A 98 -10.59 -1.40 7.21
CA LYS A 98 -10.18 -0.29 8.09
C LYS A 98 -8.65 -0.20 8.02
N ILE A 99 -8.13 0.91 7.51
CA ILE A 99 -6.69 1.14 7.35
C ILE A 99 -6.24 2.33 8.20
N LYS A 100 -4.99 2.27 8.68
CA LYS A 100 -4.33 3.36 9.42
C LYS A 100 -3.20 3.90 8.55
N VAL A 101 -3.34 5.09 7.99
CA VAL A 101 -2.35 5.66 7.07
C VAL A 101 -1.52 6.75 7.73
N GLY A 102 -0.21 6.75 7.48
CA GLY A 102 0.70 7.81 7.90
C GLY A 102 0.54 9.07 7.04
N LEU A 103 0.59 10.25 7.67
CA LEU A 103 0.60 11.55 6.99
C LEU A 103 1.62 12.49 7.64
N CYS A 104 2.50 13.09 6.82
CA CYS A 104 3.45 14.08 7.31
C CYS A 104 2.74 15.39 7.71
N PRO A 105 3.38 16.25 8.54
CA PRO A 105 2.79 17.49 9.03
C PRO A 105 2.23 18.40 7.93
N ARG A 106 2.98 18.56 6.81
CA ARG A 106 2.57 19.35 5.65
C ARG A 106 1.25 18.87 5.03
N HIS A 107 1.08 17.55 4.87
CA HIS A 107 -0.14 17.01 4.28
C HIS A 107 -1.31 16.99 5.27
N ARG A 108 -1.02 16.84 6.56
CA ARG A 108 -2.02 16.96 7.63
C ARG A 108 -2.60 18.38 7.68
N THR A 109 -1.78 19.42 7.69
CA THR A 109 -2.23 20.82 7.75
C THR A 109 -2.98 21.23 6.50
N ARG A 110 -2.50 20.84 5.31
CA ARG A 110 -3.21 21.08 4.04
C ARG A 110 -4.62 20.48 4.06
N ARG A 111 -4.76 19.25 4.59
CA ARG A 111 -6.05 18.57 4.69
C ARG A 111 -6.99 19.27 5.67
N LEU A 112 -6.48 19.71 6.83
CA LEU A 112 -7.29 20.43 7.82
C LEU A 112 -7.83 21.74 7.24
N ARG A 113 -6.99 22.52 6.55
CA ARG A 113 -7.41 23.78 5.92
C ARG A 113 -8.58 23.61 4.96
N VAL A 114 -8.55 22.56 4.13
CA VAL A 114 -9.64 22.25 3.19
C VAL A 114 -10.93 21.84 3.89
N LEU A 115 -10.84 21.23 5.08
CA LEU A 115 -12.01 20.80 5.85
C LEU A 115 -12.61 21.94 6.69
N THR A 116 -11.81 22.92 7.11
CA THR A 116 -12.24 24.04 7.96
C THR A 116 -12.54 25.32 7.17
N SER A 117 -12.35 25.33 5.84
CA SER A 117 -12.68 26.46 4.97
C SER A 117 -14.13 26.40 4.45
N ALA A 118 -15.02 25.77 5.20
CA ALA A 118 -16.46 25.72 4.96
C ALA A 118 -17.16 26.49 6.09
#